data_AF-A0A7C6F3U4-F1
#
_entry.id   AF-A0A7C6F3U4-F1
#
_cell.length_a   1.000
_cell.length_b   1.000
_cell.length_c   1.000
_cell.angle_alpha   90.00
_cell.angle_beta   90.00
_cell.angle_gamma   90.00
#
_symmetry.space_group_name_H-M   'P 1'
#
loop_
_entity.id
_entity.type
_entity.pdbx_description
1 polymer ?
#
loop_
_entity_poly.entity_id
_entity_poly.type
_entity_poly.pdbx_seq_one_letter_code
_entity_poly.pdbx_strand_id
1 'polypeptide(L)' 'LKHVHTSENDRGTPGTGHVEWDAVFAALRSIAYDGWLTIESFGFALGGISAAASIWRDLESSPDRIAFDGVKFLKRMAAA' A
#
# COMPACT_ATOMS: atom_id res chain seq x y z
N LEU A 1 -15.22 -5.07 -8.96
CA LEU A 1 -13.85 -4.58 -8.72
C LEU A 1 -12.89 -5.35 -9.64
N LYS A 2 -11.99 -4.68 -10.39
CA LYS A 2 -11.06 -5.34 -11.33
C LYS A 2 -9.60 -5.29 -10.88
N HIS A 3 -9.19 -4.19 -10.24
CA HIS A 3 -7.85 -4.02 -9.69
C HIS A 3 -7.89 -3.21 -8.40
N VAL A 4 -6.91 -3.42 -7.52
CA VAL A 4 -6.80 -2.73 -6.23
C VAL A 4 -5.37 -2.27 -6.03
N HIS A 5 -5.21 -0.97 -5.78
CA HIS A 5 -3.99 -0.42 -5.21
C HIS A 5 -4.09 -0.44 -3.68
N THR A 6 -2.99 -0.82 -3.04
CA THR A 6 -2.82 -0.89 -1.59
C THR A 6 -1.81 0.18 -1.21
N SER A 7 -2.32 1.31 -0.75
CA SER A 7 -1.53 2.45 -0.29
C SER A 7 -1.90 2.74 1.16
N GLU A 8 -0.90 2.95 1.99
CA GLU A 8 -1.13 3.46 3.35
C GLU A 8 -1.63 4.92 3.31
N ASN A 9 -2.26 5.39 4.38
CA ASN A 9 -2.87 6.71 4.47
C ASN A 9 -1.90 7.85 4.15
N ASP A 10 -0.61 7.62 4.41
CA ASP A 10 0.48 8.57 4.23
C ASP A 10 1.42 8.21 3.07
N ARG A 11 0.99 7.24 2.22
CA ARG A 11 1.72 6.62 1.11
C ARG A 11 2.92 5.76 1.54
N GLY A 12 3.18 5.58 2.84
CA GLY A 12 4.25 4.75 3.36
C GLY A 12 4.01 3.25 3.20
N THR A 13 4.75 2.48 4.00
CA THR A 13 4.65 1.02 4.01
C THR A 13 3.25 0.57 4.47
N PRO A 14 2.51 -0.25 3.70
CA PRO A 14 1.21 -0.79 4.14
C PRO A 14 1.28 -1.44 5.53
N GLY A 15 0.39 -1.02 6.43
CA GLY A 15 0.28 -1.55 7.79
C GLY A 15 1.05 -0.75 8.85
N THR A 16 1.68 0.37 8.49
CA THR A 16 2.36 1.27 9.45
C THR A 16 1.55 2.52 9.77
N GLY A 17 0.37 2.68 9.17
CA GLY A 17 -0.46 3.87 9.28
C GLY A 17 -1.87 3.59 9.80
N HIS A 18 -2.83 4.35 9.29
CA HIS A 18 -4.19 4.43 9.82
C HIS A 18 -5.25 3.84 8.87
N VAL A 19 -4.85 3.22 7.75
CA VAL A 19 -5.83 2.48 6.94
C VAL A 19 -6.38 1.31 7.76
N GLU A 20 -7.71 1.21 7.81
CA GLU A 20 -8.44 0.13 8.47
C GLU A 20 -8.37 -1.17 7.64
N TRP A 21 -7.18 -1.78 7.59
CA TRP A 21 -6.88 -2.91 6.71
C TRP A 21 -7.79 -4.12 6.97
N ASP A 22 -8.18 -4.38 8.22
CA ASP A 22 -9.11 -5.48 8.54
C ASP A 22 -10.47 -5.31 7.84
N ALA A 23 -11.00 -4.09 7.86
CA ALA A 23 -12.25 -3.76 7.18
C ALA A 23 -12.11 -3.83 5.66
N VAL A 24 -10.99 -3.36 5.11
CA VAL A 24 -10.68 -3.47 3.66
C VAL A 24 -10.67 -4.93 3.23
N PHE A 25 -9.94 -5.79 3.92
CA PHE A 25 -9.85 -7.21 3.58
C PHE A 25 -11.17 -7.95 3.83
N ALA A 26 -11.93 -7.59 4.86
CA ALA A 26 -13.28 -8.12 5.06
C ALA A 26 -14.20 -7.78 3.88
N ALA A 27 -14.16 -6.55 3.37
CA ALA A 27 -14.94 -6.13 2.22
C ALA A 27 -14.50 -6.86 0.93
N LEU A 28 -13.20 -6.99 0.69
CA LEU A 28 -12.66 -7.73 -0.47
C LEU A 28 -13.09 -9.21 -0.44
N ARG A 29 -13.04 -9.86 0.72
CA ARG A 29 -13.56 -11.24 0.90
C ARG A 29 -15.06 -11.33 0.64
N SER A 30 -15.84 -10.36 1.12
CA SER A 30 -17.31 -10.37 0.96
C SER A 30 -17.78 -10.35 -0.50
N ILE A 31 -16.95 -9.82 -1.41
CA ILE A 31 -17.22 -9.77 -2.85
C ILE A 31 -16.45 -10.86 -3.63
N ALA A 32 -15.81 -11.82 -2.93
CA ALA A 32 -14.97 -12.85 -3.49
C ALA A 32 -13.90 -12.30 -4.47
N TYR A 33 -13.21 -11.22 -4.07
CA TYR A 33 -12.13 -10.67 -4.88
C TYR A 33 -10.91 -11.60 -4.84
N ASP A 34 -10.55 -12.15 -6.01
CA ASP A 34 -9.40 -13.05 -6.22
C ASP A 34 -8.38 -12.45 -7.22
N GLY A 35 -8.31 -11.12 -7.26
CA GLY A 35 -7.43 -10.39 -8.17
C GLY A 35 -6.15 -9.89 -7.51
N TRP A 36 -5.33 -9.17 -8.28
CA TRP A 36 -4.07 -8.61 -7.81
C TRP A 36 -4.25 -7.44 -6.84
N LEU A 37 -3.50 -7.49 -5.74
CA LEU A 37 -3.20 -6.35 -4.88
C LEU A 37 -1.84 -5.77 -5.27
N THR A 38 -1.82 -4.53 -5.75
CA THR A 38 -0.57 -3.81 -6.08
C THR A 38 -0.26 -2.79 -5.00
N ILE A 39 0.98 -2.75 -4.51
CA ILE A 39 1.42 -1.66 -3.63
C ILE A 39 1.69 -0.42 -4.49
N GLU A 40 1.00 0.68 -4.20
CA GLU A 40 1.30 2.00 -4.80
C GLU A 40 1.88 2.91 -3.72
N SER A 41 3.11 3.36 -3.94
CA SER A 41 3.84 4.27 -3.07
C SER A 41 4.82 5.11 -3.89
N PHE A 42 5.46 6.10 -3.26
CA PHE A 42 6.29 7.10 -3.93
C PHE A 42 7.60 7.31 -3.16
N GLY A 43 8.71 7.42 -3.89
CA GLY A 43 9.95 7.95 -3.32
C GLY A 43 10.03 9.47 -3.48
N PHE A 44 10.85 10.13 -2.65
CA PHE A 44 11.18 11.55 -2.85
C PHE A 44 12.00 11.80 -4.14
N ALA A 45 12.71 10.77 -4.63
CA ALA A 45 13.62 10.88 -5.77
C ALA A 45 12.97 10.73 -7.17
N LEU A 46 11.63 10.77 -7.30
CA LEU A 46 10.95 10.59 -8.59
C LEU A 46 10.62 11.92 -9.30
N GLY A 47 11.17 13.05 -8.83
CA GLY A 47 11.07 14.35 -9.49
C GLY A 47 9.62 14.79 -9.72
N GLY A 48 9.21 14.89 -10.99
CA GLY A 48 7.86 15.32 -11.36
C GLY A 48 6.74 14.42 -10.84
N ILE A 49 7.00 13.12 -10.66
CA ILE A 49 6.00 12.18 -10.13
C ILE A 49 5.77 12.44 -8.63
N SER A 50 6.84 12.66 -7.87
CA SER A 50 6.75 13.00 -6.44
C SER A 50 6.03 14.33 -6.22
N ALA A 51 6.29 15.33 -7.07
CA ALA A 51 5.61 16.61 -7.02
C ALA A 51 4.11 16.48 -7.33
N ALA A 52 3.75 15.71 -8.36
CA ALA A 52 2.35 15.46 -8.71
C ALA A 52 1.59 14.73 -7.58
N ALA A 53 2.27 13.84 -6.85
CA ALA A 53 1.71 13.13 -5.70
C ALA A 53 1.86 13.90 -4.36
N SER A 54 2.37 15.13 -4.38
CA SER A 54 2.59 15.97 -3.19
C SER A 54 3.44 15.29 -2.10
N ILE A 55 4.52 14.63 -2.49
CA ILE A 55 5.44 13.92 -1.60
C ILE A 55 6.55 14.87 -1.16
N TRP A 56 6.39 15.42 0.05
CA TRP A 56 7.28 16.46 0.60
C TRP A 56 8.21 15.95 1.73
N ARG A 57 8.19 14.65 1.99
CA ARG A 57 9.02 14.00 3.01
C ARG A 57 9.48 12.64 2.52
N ASP A 58 10.51 12.10 3.15
CA ASP A 58 10.84 10.69 3.01
C ASP A 58 9.75 9.84 3.65
N LEU A 59 9.24 8.86 2.90
CA LEU A 59 8.19 7.96 3.37
C LEU A 59 8.75 6.76 4.13
N GLU A 60 9.97 6.35 3.79
CA GLU A 60 10.66 5.19 4.34
C GLU A 60 12.17 5.33 4.07
N SER A 61 13.01 4.59 4.80
CA SER A 61 14.47 4.65 4.62
C SER A 61 14.95 4.15 3.25
N SER A 62 14.18 3.28 2.58
CA SER A 62 14.42 2.89 1.19
C SER A 62 13.13 2.40 0.51
N PRO A 63 13.03 2.45 -0.83
CA PRO A 63 11.89 1.92 -1.58
C PRO A 63 11.65 0.42 -1.34
N ASP A 64 12.73 -0.35 -1.18
CA ASP A 64 12.69 -1.78 -0.94
C ASP A 64 11.92 -2.14 0.34
N ARG A 65 12.02 -1.31 1.37
CA ARG A 65 11.28 -1.54 2.62
C ARG A 65 9.78 -1.47 2.40
N ILE A 66 9.30 -0.47 1.67
CA ILE A 66 7.87 -0.36 1.32
C ILE A 66 7.40 -1.62 0.59
N ALA A 67 8.20 -2.11 -0.37
CA ALA A 67 7.86 -3.31 -1.13
C ALA A 67 7.86 -4.59 -0.28
N PHE A 68 8.96 -4.87 0.45
CA PHE A 68 9.15 -6.13 1.17
C PHE A 68 8.37 -6.20 2.48
N ASP A 69 8.39 -5.14 3.30
CA ASP A 69 7.63 -5.09 4.55
C ASP A 69 6.12 -5.02 4.24
N GLY A 70 5.74 -4.23 3.23
CA GLY A 70 4.36 -4.13 2.75
C GLY A 70 3.80 -5.44 2.21
N VAL A 71 4.52 -6.15 1.32
CA VAL A 71 4.03 -7.43 0.79
C VAL A 71 3.93 -8.50 1.88
N LYS A 72 4.83 -8.48 2.87
CA LYS A 72 4.75 -9.37 4.04
C LYS A 72 3.51 -9.07 4.88
N PHE A 73 3.18 -7.80 5.08
CA PHE A 73 1.94 -7.39 5.74
C PHE A 73 0.70 -7.85 4.96
N LEU A 74 0.61 -7.51 3.67
CA LEU A 74 -0.55 -7.85 2.84
C LEU A 74 -0.79 -9.36 2.71
N LYS A 75 0.28 -10.17 2.63
CA LYS A 75 0.16 -11.64 2.64
C LYS A 75 -0.44 -12.18 3.94
N ARG A 76 -0.12 -11.58 5.09
CA ARG A 76 -0.73 -11.96 6.37
C ARG A 76 -2.22 -11.61 6.41
N MET A 77 -2.58 -10.42 5.91
CA MET A 77 -3.98 -9.98 5.84
C MET A 77 -4.82 -10.85 4.90
N ALA A 78 -4.24 -11.27 3.77
CA ALA A 78 -4.90 -12.13 2.79
C ALA A 78 -5.08 -13.58 3.27
N ALA A 79 -4.21 -14.05 4.16
CA ALA A 79 -4.26 -15.41 4.71
C ALA A 79 -5.22 -15.55 5.91
N ALA A 80 -5.68 -14.44 6.49
CA ALA A 80 -6.64 -14.38 7.59
C ALA A 80 -8.08 -14.37 7.07
#